data_AF-A0AAU4PYU9-F1
#
_entry.id   AF-A0AAU4PYU9-F1
#
_cell.length_a   1.000
_cell.length_b   1.000
_cell.length_c   1.000
_cell.angle_alpha   90.00
_cell.angle_beta   90.00
_cell.angle_gamma   90.00
#
_symmetry.space_group_name_H-M   'P 1'
#
loop_
_entity.id
_entity.type
_entity.pdbx_description
1 polymer ?
#
loop_
_entity_poly.entity_id
_entity_poly.type
_entity_poly.pdbx_seq_one_letter_code
_entity_poly.pdbx_strand_id
1 'polypeptide(L)'
;MTGRLNRAQPYALGLFRIVIGLLFACHGAASLFGVLGGAMGGGSVETGAWPAWYAAVIQLVGGGLVLLGLGTRFAAFIASGSMAYAYFKVHQPESLWPLQNGGEASVLFCWAMLLLVFTGSGALGLDRLSAGRGERVEDTARTGEAVPA
;
A
#
# COMPACT_ATOMS: atom_id res chain seq x y z
N MET A 1 26.77 14.71 -3.53
CA MET A 1 25.97 13.47 -3.56
C MET A 1 24.50 13.70 -3.22
N THR A 2 24.19 14.54 -2.22
CA THR A 2 22.83 14.86 -1.76
C THR A 2 21.88 15.38 -2.85
N GLY A 3 22.35 16.23 -3.77
CA GLY A 3 21.50 16.79 -4.83
C GLY A 3 20.93 15.76 -5.83
N ARG A 4 21.68 14.70 -6.14
CA ARG A 4 21.20 13.60 -7.01
C ARG A 4 20.19 12.71 -6.30
N LEU A 5 20.41 12.43 -5.01
CA LEU A 5 19.50 11.65 -4.18
C LEU A 5 18.14 12.34 -4.00
N ASN A 6 18.13 13.64 -3.73
CA ASN A 6 16.89 14.41 -3.60
C ASN A 6 16.06 14.40 -4.89
N ARG A 7 16.71 14.46 -6.06
CA ARG A 7 16.03 14.37 -7.35
C ARG A 7 15.45 12.97 -7.61
N ALA A 8 16.11 11.93 -7.12
CA ALA A 8 15.66 10.54 -7.26
C ALA A 8 14.59 10.12 -6.22
N GLN A 9 14.43 10.89 -5.14
CA GLN A 9 13.48 10.63 -4.04
C GLN A 9 12.07 10.19 -4.50
N PRO A 10 11.38 10.86 -5.45
CA PRO A 10 10.03 10.44 -5.84
C PRO A 10 9.99 9.08 -6.55
N TYR A 11 11.08 8.67 -7.21
CA TYR A 11 11.22 7.33 -7.80
C TYR A 11 11.53 6.28 -6.73
N ALA A 12 12.40 6.60 -5.77
CA ALA A 12 12.68 5.73 -4.63
C ALA A 12 11.41 5.46 -3.80
N LEU A 13 10.59 6.49 -3.54
CA LEU A 13 9.29 6.34 -2.89
C LEU A 13 8.32 5.49 -3.72
N GLY A 14 8.32 5.65 -5.05
CA GLY A 14 7.51 4.82 -5.95
C GLY A 14 7.92 3.35 -5.88
N LEU A 15 9.22 3.05 -5.89
CA LEU A 15 9.72 1.69 -5.75
C LEU A 15 9.40 1.09 -4.37
N PHE A 16 9.62 1.85 -3.31
CA PHE A 16 9.25 1.46 -1.95
C PHE A 16 7.76 1.09 -1.88
N ARG A 17 6.89 1.95 -2.41
CA ARG A 17 5.44 1.70 -2.49
C ARG A 17 5.12 0.41 -3.22
N ILE A 18 5.73 0.16 -4.39
CA ILE A 18 5.50 -1.05 -5.19
C ILE A 18 5.91 -2.30 -4.39
N VAL A 19 7.09 -2.29 -3.79
CA VAL A 19 7.59 -3.44 -3.01
C VAL A 19 6.71 -3.70 -1.79
N ILE A 20 6.39 -2.67 -1.01
CA ILE A 20 5.54 -2.81 0.18
C ILE A 20 4.14 -3.28 -0.19
N GLY A 21 3.52 -2.68 -1.21
CA GLY A 21 2.22 -3.09 -1.71
C GLY A 21 2.20 -4.53 -2.21
N LEU A 22 3.25 -4.95 -2.93
CA LEU A 22 3.40 -6.32 -3.43
C LEU A 22 3.48 -7.33 -2.30
N LEU A 23 4.39 -7.12 -1.35
CA LEU A 23 4.57 -8.06 -0.24
C LEU A 23 3.30 -8.18 0.60
N PHE A 24 2.62 -7.05 0.85
CA PHE A 24 1.35 -7.04 1.56
C PHE A 24 0.26 -7.81 0.80
N ALA A 25 0.16 -7.59 -0.53
CA ALA A 25 -0.77 -8.33 -1.37
C ALA A 25 -0.47 -9.84 -1.40
N CYS A 26 0.80 -10.24 -1.41
CA CYS A 26 1.23 -11.63 -1.34
C CYS A 26 0.76 -12.30 -0.05
N HIS A 27 0.84 -11.64 1.11
CA HIS A 27 0.31 -12.20 2.36
C HIS A 27 -1.21 -12.42 2.31
N GLY A 28 -1.93 -11.47 1.70
CA GLY A 28 -3.37 -11.61 1.46
C GLY A 28 -3.69 -12.77 0.52
N ALA A 29 -2.96 -12.89 -0.59
CA ALA A 29 -3.13 -13.99 -1.55
C ALA A 29 -2.82 -15.35 -0.93
N ALA A 30 -1.72 -15.44 -0.17
CA ALA A 30 -1.35 -16.66 0.55
C ALA A 30 -2.45 -17.08 1.53
N SER A 31 -2.99 -16.11 2.27
CA SER A 31 -4.03 -16.36 3.27
C SER A 31 -5.39 -16.70 2.66
N LEU A 32 -5.79 -16.05 1.57
CA LEU A 32 -7.11 -16.26 0.95
C LEU A 32 -7.16 -17.47 0.02
N PHE A 33 -6.07 -17.78 -0.67
CA PHE A 33 -6.07 -18.79 -1.73
C PHE A 33 -5.14 -19.98 -1.46
N GLY A 34 -4.39 -19.97 -0.36
CA GLY A 34 -3.45 -21.05 -0.02
C GLY A 34 -2.24 -21.13 -0.97
N VAL A 35 -1.98 -20.08 -1.75
CA VAL A 35 -0.85 -19.98 -2.67
C VAL A 35 0.40 -19.46 -1.94
N LEU A 36 1.56 -19.45 -2.60
CA LEU A 36 2.81 -18.84 -2.06
C LEU A 36 3.23 -19.39 -0.67
N GLY A 37 2.87 -20.63 -0.34
CA GLY A 37 3.13 -21.26 0.95
C GLY A 37 1.95 -21.26 1.94
N GLY A 38 0.83 -20.60 1.59
CA GLY A 38 -0.40 -20.60 2.37
C GLY A 38 -0.33 -19.84 3.70
N ALA A 39 -1.44 -19.80 4.43
CA ALA A 39 -1.48 -19.24 5.78
C ALA A 39 -0.71 -20.14 6.75
N MET A 40 0.17 -19.58 7.60
CA MET A 40 0.87 -20.33 8.67
C MET A 40 1.54 -21.65 8.22
N GLY A 41 2.02 -21.72 6.98
CA GLY A 41 2.68 -22.90 6.41
C GLY A 41 1.77 -23.87 5.65
N GLY A 42 0.50 -23.53 5.42
CA GLY A 42 -0.32 -24.25 4.45
C GLY A 42 -1.81 -23.89 4.46
N GLY A 43 -2.45 -24.02 3.30
CA GLY A 43 -3.90 -23.83 3.13
C GLY A 43 -4.35 -22.37 3.17
N SER A 44 -5.67 -22.18 3.06
CA SER A 44 -6.32 -20.88 3.14
C SER A 44 -7.03 -20.69 4.48
N VAL A 45 -7.20 -19.43 4.88
CA VAL A 45 -8.02 -19.05 6.03
C VAL A 45 -9.50 -19.29 5.70
N GLU A 46 -10.25 -19.79 6.68
CA GLU A 46 -11.69 -19.96 6.56
C GLU A 46 -12.40 -18.63 6.24
N THR A 47 -13.38 -18.69 5.33
CA THR A 47 -14.09 -17.49 4.88
C THR A 47 -14.91 -16.88 6.02
N GLY A 48 -14.70 -15.58 6.27
CA GLY A 48 -15.38 -14.85 7.34
C GLY A 48 -14.76 -15.00 8.74
N ALA A 49 -13.68 -15.78 8.88
CA ALA A 49 -13.00 -15.95 10.16
C ALA A 49 -12.43 -14.63 10.69
N TRP A 50 -12.85 -14.22 11.89
CA TRP A 50 -12.33 -13.04 12.56
C TRP A 50 -11.07 -13.37 13.38
N PRO A 51 -10.00 -12.55 13.31
CA PRO A 51 -9.80 -11.39 12.41
C PRO A 51 -9.13 -11.77 11.08
N ALA A 52 -8.66 -13.02 10.94
CA ALA A 52 -7.69 -13.43 9.93
C ALA A 52 -8.18 -13.24 8.48
N TRP A 53 -9.43 -13.58 8.18
CA TRP A 53 -9.95 -13.48 6.82
C TRP A 53 -10.09 -12.02 6.36
N TYR A 54 -10.60 -11.14 7.23
CA TYR A 54 -10.71 -9.70 6.94
C TYR A 54 -9.34 -9.05 6.79
N ALA A 55 -8.38 -9.43 7.64
CA ALA A 55 -7.00 -8.98 7.49
C ALA A 55 -6.42 -9.42 6.13
N ALA A 56 -6.69 -10.64 5.68
CA ALA A 56 -6.23 -11.15 4.40
C ALA A 56 -6.86 -10.42 3.20
N VAL A 57 -8.15 -10.06 3.28
CA VAL A 57 -8.82 -9.22 2.27
C VAL A 57 -8.20 -7.83 2.21
N ILE A 58 -7.98 -7.18 3.37
CA ILE A 58 -7.33 -5.87 3.43
C ILE A 58 -5.90 -5.96 2.86
N GLN A 59 -5.18 -7.04 3.16
CA GLN A 59 -3.84 -7.28 2.63
C GLN A 59 -3.82 -7.37 1.11
N LEU A 60 -4.70 -8.19 0.54
CA LEU A 60 -4.77 -8.36 -0.92
C LEU A 60 -5.23 -7.09 -1.63
N VAL A 61 -6.37 -6.54 -1.23
CA VAL A 61 -7.00 -5.39 -1.90
C VAL A 61 -6.22 -4.11 -1.62
N GLY A 62 -5.92 -3.84 -0.35
CA GLY A 62 -5.16 -2.66 0.07
C GLY A 62 -3.74 -2.70 -0.47
N GLY A 63 -3.06 -3.86 -0.41
CA GLY A 63 -1.74 -4.06 -0.99
C GLY A 63 -1.75 -3.85 -2.51
N GLY A 64 -2.74 -4.39 -3.21
CA GLY A 64 -2.91 -4.19 -4.66
C GLY A 64 -3.14 -2.73 -5.05
N LEU A 65 -4.03 -2.02 -4.34
CA LEU A 65 -4.27 -0.59 -4.56
C LEU A 65 -3.01 0.24 -4.31
N VAL A 66 -2.30 -0.02 -3.21
CA VAL A 66 -1.02 0.62 -2.90
C VAL A 66 0.02 0.30 -3.96
N LEU A 67 0.15 -0.96 -4.41
CA LEU A 67 1.08 -1.40 -5.46
C LEU A 67 0.82 -0.71 -6.80
N LEU A 68 -0.44 -0.49 -7.16
CA LEU A 68 -0.81 0.21 -8.39
C LEU A 68 -0.74 1.73 -8.23
N GLY A 69 -0.67 2.22 -7.01
CA GLY A 69 -0.71 3.64 -6.70
C GLY A 69 -2.12 4.25 -6.83
N LEU A 70 -3.17 3.43 -6.75
CA LEU A 70 -4.57 3.86 -6.89
C LEU A 70 -5.14 4.18 -5.51
N GLY A 71 -5.52 5.44 -5.26
CA GLY A 71 -6.04 5.84 -3.95
C GLY A 71 -5.06 5.58 -2.80
N THR A 72 -3.74 5.65 -3.07
CA THR A 72 -2.66 5.18 -2.19
C THR A 72 -2.84 5.60 -0.74
N ARG A 73 -3.16 6.88 -0.50
CA ARG A 73 -3.29 7.42 0.86
C ARG A 73 -4.41 6.74 1.66
N PHE A 74 -5.56 6.53 1.03
CA PHE A 74 -6.69 5.89 1.68
C PHE A 74 -6.44 4.40 1.91
N ALA A 75 -5.98 3.69 0.86
CA ALA A 75 -5.65 2.27 0.97
C ALA A 75 -4.56 2.02 2.04
N ALA A 76 -3.53 2.86 2.07
CA ALA A 76 -2.46 2.76 3.06
C ALA A 76 -2.93 3.09 4.48
N PHE A 77 -3.86 4.03 4.67
CA PHE A 77 -4.43 4.31 5.99
C PHE A 77 -5.18 3.10 6.57
N ILE A 78 -6.02 2.46 5.76
CA ILE A 78 -6.74 1.24 6.17
C ILE A 78 -5.78 0.07 6.43
N ALA A 79 -4.81 -0.13 5.54
CA ALA A 79 -3.78 -1.17 5.70
C ALA A 79 -2.91 -0.94 6.95
N SER A 80 -2.56 0.32 7.25
CA SER A 80 -1.83 0.68 8.46
C SER A 80 -2.64 0.37 9.71
N GLY A 81 -3.93 0.76 9.72
CA GLY A 81 -4.84 0.47 10.83
C GLY A 81 -5.06 -1.02 11.08
N SER A 82 -5.16 -1.84 10.04
CA SER A 82 -5.32 -3.29 10.20
C SER A 82 -4.07 -3.94 10.81
N MET A 83 -2.88 -3.45 10.46
CA MET A 83 -1.62 -3.93 11.04
C MET A 83 -1.38 -3.42 12.46
N ALA A 84 -1.83 -2.21 12.79
CA ALA A 84 -1.87 -1.73 14.16
C ALA A 84 -2.79 -2.62 15.02
N TYR A 85 -3.99 -2.95 14.51
CA TYR A 85 -4.88 -3.90 15.18
C TYR A 85 -4.21 -5.27 15.36
N ALA A 86 -3.59 -5.82 14.31
CA ALA A 86 -2.88 -7.09 14.38
C ALA A 86 -1.81 -7.07 15.48
N TYR A 87 -1.00 -6.01 15.57
CA TYR A 87 -0.01 -5.89 16.62
C TYR A 87 -0.65 -5.86 18.02
N PHE A 88 -1.54 -4.90 18.29
CA PHE A 88 -2.05 -4.69 19.66
C PHE A 88 -3.02 -5.77 20.13
N LYS A 89 -3.73 -6.46 19.22
CA LYS A 89 -4.75 -7.46 19.59
C LYS A 89 -4.33 -8.90 19.37
N VAL A 90 -3.38 -9.17 18.48
CA VAL A 90 -2.92 -10.54 18.20
C VAL A 90 -1.53 -10.79 18.78
N HIS A 91 -0.57 -9.89 18.56
CA HIS A 91 0.83 -10.14 18.94
C HIS A 91 1.22 -9.64 20.34
N GLN A 92 0.81 -8.41 20.71
CA GLN A 92 1.19 -7.78 21.97
C GLN A 92 0.74 -8.57 23.23
N PRO A 93 -0.39 -9.30 23.23
CA PRO A 93 -0.74 -10.18 24.35
C PRO A 93 0.28 -11.28 24.65
N GLU A 94 1.03 -11.76 23.65
CA GLU A 94 2.04 -12.82 23.81
C GLU A 94 3.37 -12.28 24.40
N SER A 95 3.79 -11.09 23.97
CA SER A 95 4.92 -10.36 24.56
C SER A 95 4.85 -8.88 24.15
N LEU A 96 5.47 -7.99 24.92
CA LEU A 96 5.57 -6.57 24.57
C LEU A 96 6.48 -6.33 23.35
N TRP A 97 7.53 -7.12 23.16
CA TRP A 97 8.51 -6.86 22.10
C TRP A 97 8.17 -7.63 20.82
N PRO A 98 8.08 -6.95 19.65
CA PRO A 98 7.74 -7.60 18.38
C PRO A 98 8.61 -8.82 18.05
N LEU A 99 9.91 -8.73 18.38
CA LEU A 99 10.90 -9.79 18.18
C LEU A 99 10.57 -11.09 18.93
N GLN A 100 9.80 -11.00 20.02
CA GLN A 100 9.45 -12.13 20.88
C GLN A 100 8.07 -12.71 20.59
N ASN A 101 7.19 -11.98 19.88
CA ASN A 101 5.79 -12.37 19.64
C ASN A 101 5.44 -12.57 18.14
N GLY A 102 6.44 -12.51 17.25
CA GLY A 102 6.25 -12.62 15.81
C GLY A 102 5.54 -11.42 15.16
N GLY A 103 5.41 -10.31 15.88
CA GLY A 103 4.68 -9.11 15.46
C GLY A 103 5.52 -8.10 14.66
N GLU A 104 6.79 -8.41 14.37
CA GLU A 104 7.69 -7.53 13.62
C GLU A 104 7.11 -7.11 12.26
N ALA A 105 6.54 -8.05 11.51
CA ALA A 105 5.90 -7.76 10.23
C ALA A 105 4.71 -6.81 10.39
N SER A 106 3.86 -7.03 11.40
CA SER A 106 2.73 -6.14 11.72
C SER A 106 3.21 -4.71 12.00
N VAL A 107 4.26 -4.53 12.80
CA VAL A 107 4.81 -3.19 13.08
C VAL A 107 5.41 -2.55 11.82
N LEU A 108 6.20 -3.31 11.05
CA LEU A 108 6.85 -2.80 9.84
C LEU A 108 5.84 -2.38 8.78
N PHE A 109 4.83 -3.22 8.49
CA PHE A 109 3.78 -2.86 7.54
C PHE A 109 2.91 -1.70 8.04
N CYS A 110 2.62 -1.65 9.35
CA CYS A 110 1.89 -0.53 9.94
C CYS A 110 2.57 0.82 9.63
N TRP A 111 3.87 0.93 9.93
CA TRP A 111 4.62 2.16 9.74
C TRP A 111 4.98 2.44 8.29
N ALA A 112 5.27 1.41 7.49
CA ALA A 112 5.51 1.56 6.05
C ALA A 112 4.27 2.11 5.33
N MET A 113 3.10 1.56 5.63
CA MET A 113 1.83 2.06 5.08
C MET A 113 1.50 3.46 5.62
N LEU A 114 1.73 3.72 6.91
CA LEU A 114 1.53 5.06 7.48
C LEU A 114 2.40 6.12 6.78
N LEU A 115 3.65 5.82 6.45
CA LEU A 115 4.51 6.70 5.67
C LEU A 115 3.91 7.02 4.29
N LEU A 116 3.27 6.04 3.64
CA LEU A 116 2.61 6.23 2.34
C LEU A 116 1.33 7.08 2.42
N VAL A 117 0.70 7.19 3.60
CA VAL A 117 -0.38 8.17 3.83
C VAL A 117 0.13 9.60 3.62
N PHE A 118 1.31 9.91 4.13
CA PHE A 118 1.91 11.25 4.05
C PHE A 118 2.62 11.52 2.72
N THR A 119 3.33 10.51 2.20
CA THR A 119 4.15 10.66 0.99
C THR A 119 3.36 10.45 -0.31
N GLY A 120 2.23 9.73 -0.28
CA GLY A 120 1.40 9.47 -1.44
C GLY A 120 2.00 8.47 -2.43
N SER A 121 1.58 8.54 -3.70
CA SER A 121 1.88 7.53 -4.73
C SER A 121 3.29 7.59 -5.34
N GLY A 122 4.05 8.67 -5.10
CA GLY A 122 5.38 8.89 -5.70
C GLY A 122 5.34 9.09 -7.22
N ALA A 123 6.50 9.03 -7.90
CA ALA A 123 6.61 9.27 -9.34
C ALA A 123 5.86 8.24 -10.22
N LEU A 124 5.65 7.03 -9.70
CA LEU A 124 5.19 5.86 -10.47
C LEU A 124 3.73 5.47 -10.17
N GLY A 125 2.94 6.37 -9.59
CA GLY A 125 1.52 6.13 -9.28
C GLY A 125 0.62 6.23 -10.52
N LEU A 126 -0.28 5.26 -10.72
CA LEU A 126 -1.24 5.30 -11.84
C LEU A 126 -2.29 6.41 -11.69
N ASP A 127 -2.55 6.89 -10.47
CA ASP A 127 -3.40 8.05 -10.17
C ASP A 127 -2.95 9.33 -10.91
N ARG A 128 -1.67 9.45 -11.23
CA ARG A 128 -1.12 10.58 -12.00
C ARG A 128 -1.49 10.55 -13.48
N LEU A 129 -1.75 9.38 -14.05
CA LEU A 129 -2.16 9.27 -15.46
C LEU A 129 -3.54 9.88 -15.70
N SER A 130 -4.39 9.90 -14.65
CA SER A 130 -5.72 10.52 -14.68
C SER A 130 -5.65 12.04 -14.61
N ALA A 131 -4.74 12.59 -13.79
CA ALA A 131 -4.58 14.03 -13.59
C ALA A 131 -3.99 14.75 -14.83
N GLY A 132 -2.99 14.15 -15.49
CA GLY A 132 -2.36 14.75 -16.67
C GLY A 132 -3.25 14.84 -17.92
N ARG A 133 -4.41 14.14 -17.93
CA ARG A 133 -5.37 14.22 -19.03
C ARG A 133 -6.32 15.42 -18.92
N GLY A 134 -6.54 15.96 -17.72
CA GLY A 134 -7.35 17.16 -17.51
C GLY A 134 -6.64 18.44 -17.98
N GLU A 135 -5.38 18.61 -17.59
CA GLU A 135 -4.60 19.82 -17.93
C GLU A 135 -4.37 19.95 -19.44
N ARG A 136 -4.16 18.84 -20.16
CA ARG A 136 -3.97 18.86 -21.62
C ARG A 136 -5.26 19.23 -22.38
N VAL A 137 -6.43 18.93 -21.81
CA VAL A 137 -7.73 19.30 -22.39
C VAL A 137 -8.03 20.79 -22.17
N GLU A 138 -7.71 21.34 -20.98
CA GLU A 138 -7.84 22.78 -20.70
C GLU A 138 -6.87 23.64 -21.52
N ASP A 139 -5.63 23.19 -21.71
CA ASP A 139 -4.62 23.92 -22.50
C ASP A 139 -5.01 23.99 -23.99
N THR A 140 -5.61 22.91 -24.52
CA THR A 140 -6.14 22.87 -25.90
C THR A 140 -7.36 23.77 -26.06
N ALA A 141 -8.22 23.86 -25.03
CA ALA A 141 -9.38 24.76 -25.05
C ALA A 141 -8.96 26.24 -25.01
N ARG A 142 -7.97 26.61 -24.17
CA ARG A 142 -7.46 28.00 -24.08
C ARG A 142 -6.72 28.47 -25.33
N THR A 143 -5.99 27.58 -25.99
CA THR A 143 -5.29 27.93 -27.25
C THR A 143 -6.25 28.03 -28.45
N GLY A 144 -7.41 27.37 -28.39
CA GLY A 144 -8.47 27.50 -29.41
C GLY A 144 -9.27 28.80 -29.35
N GLU A 145 -9.39 29.45 -28.19
CA GLU A 145 -10.12 30.72 -28.02
C GLU A 145 -9.29 31.97 -28.38
N ALA A 146 -7.97 31.84 -28.51
CA ALA A 146 -7.04 32.97 -28.66
C ALA A 146 -6.84 33.48 -30.11
N VAL A 147 -7.73 33.15 -31.05
CA VAL A 147 -7.72 33.73 -32.41
C VAL A 147 -8.95 34.60 -32.65
N PRO A 148 -8.96 35.86 -32.19
CA PRO A 148 -9.82 36.88 -32.76
C PRO A 148 -9.25 37.37 -34.11
N ALA A 149 -10.15 37.56 -35.07
CA ALA A 149 -9.93 37.99 -36.45
C ALA A 149 -9.46 39.46 -36.58
#